data_AF-A0A7K2MDF1-F1
#
_entry.id   AF-A0A7K2MDF1-F1
#
_cell.length_a   1.000
_cell.length_b   1.000
_cell.length_c   1.000
_cell.angle_alpha   90.00
_cell.angle_beta   90.00
_cell.angle_gamma   90.00
#
_symmetry.space_group_name_H-M   'P 1'
#
loop_
_entity.id
_entity.type
_entity.pdbx_description
1 polymer ?
#
loop_
_entity_poly.entity_id
_entity_poly.type
_entity_poly.pdbx_seq_one_letter_code
_entity_poly.pdbx_strand_id
1 'polypeptide(L)' 'MHCLDCRAQGTTSTAVGVCHGCGAAVCHEHTRVTPRGVRGGPLLGRPAEVTAARTIRCTTCAAAQAA' A
#
# COMPACT_ATOMS: atom_id res chain seq x y z
N MET A 1 16.43 1.22 2.02
CA MET A 1 15.55 0.02 2.07
C MET A 1 15.30 -0.44 0.64
N HIS A 2 15.40 -1.75 0.36
CA HIS A 2 15.27 -2.30 -1.00
C HIS A 2 14.00 -3.13 -1.16
N CYS A 3 13.49 -3.20 -2.39
CA CYS A 3 12.32 -4.03 -2.70
C CYS A 3 12.59 -5.51 -2.46
N LEU A 4 11.70 -6.17 -1.72
CA LEU A 4 11.78 -7.59 -1.38
C LEU A 4 11.84 -8.47 -2.64
N ASP A 5 10.89 -8.27 -3.56
CA ASP A 5 10.76 -9.05 -4.80
C ASP A 5 11.96 -8.89 -5.73
N CYS A 6 12.48 -7.65 -5.89
CA CYS A 6 13.71 -7.43 -6.66
C CYS A 6 14.87 -8.23 -6.06
N ARG A 7 15.03 -8.20 -4.74
CA ARG A 7 16.10 -8.95 -4.07
C ARG A 7 15.95 -10.46 -4.25
N ALA A 8 14.72 -10.97 -4.20
CA ALA A 8 14.44 -12.39 -4.47
C ALA A 8 14.83 -12.80 -5.90
N GLN A 9 14.77 -11.87 -6.85
CA GLN A 9 15.18 -12.05 -8.24
C GLN A 9 16.68 -11.76 -8.48
N GLY A 10 17.47 -11.51 -7.43
CA GLY A 10 18.89 -11.16 -7.55
C GLY A 10 19.15 -9.74 -8.08
N THR A 11 18.11 -8.91 -8.21
CA THR A 11 18.23 -7.50 -8.59
C THR A 11 18.09 -6.58 -7.39
N THR A 12 18.34 -5.29 -7.57
CA THR A 12 18.12 -4.29 -6.50
C THR A 12 17.36 -3.10 -7.04
N SER A 13 16.36 -2.68 -6.29
CA SER A 13 15.59 -1.47 -6.56
C SER A 13 15.22 -0.81 -5.25
N THR A 14 15.23 0.51 -5.22
CA THR A 14 14.89 1.30 -4.03
C THR A 14 13.40 1.15 -3.73
N ALA A 15 13.07 0.83 -2.48
CA ALA A 15 11.67 0.76 -2.05
C ALA A 15 11.05 2.16 -2.00
N VAL A 16 9.82 2.28 -2.50
CA VAL A 16 9.02 3.53 -2.48
C VAL A 16 7.95 3.50 -1.40
N GLY A 17 7.74 2.35 -0.77
CA GLY A 17 6.78 2.18 0.32
C GLY A 17 6.82 0.78 0.93
N VAL A 18 5.93 0.59 1.89
CA VAL A 18 5.76 -0.67 2.61
C VAL A 18 4.34 -1.21 2.35
N CYS A 19 4.24 -2.48 2.00
CA CYS A 19 2.97 -3.16 1.79
C CYS A 19 2.15 -3.18 3.09
N HIS A 20 0.93 -2.65 3.05
CA HIS A 20 -0.02 -2.68 4.17
C HIS A 20 -0.43 -4.13 4.54
N GLY A 21 -0.36 -5.08 3.62
CA GLY A 21 -0.78 -6.47 3.86
C GLY A 21 0.27 -7.28 4.62
N CYS A 22 1.51 -7.30 4.13
CA CYS A 22 2.55 -8.20 4.63
C CYS A 22 3.81 -7.49 5.15
N GLY A 23 3.87 -6.16 5.12
CA GLY A 23 5.04 -5.40 5.59
C GLY A 23 6.26 -5.43 4.65
N ALA A 24 6.15 -6.03 3.47
CA ALA A 24 7.24 -6.05 2.50
C ALA A 24 7.56 -4.63 1.98
N ALA A 25 8.85 -4.32 1.89
CA ALA A 25 9.32 -3.15 1.18
C ALA A 25 9.16 -3.36 -0.34
N VAL A 26 8.54 -2.41 -1.05
CA VAL A 26 8.20 -2.56 -2.48
C VAL A 26 8.67 -1.36 -3.29
N CYS A 27 9.20 -1.61 -4.49
CA CYS A 27 9.51 -0.57 -5.48
C CYS A 27 8.26 -0.23 -6.30
N HIS A 28 8.39 0.72 -7.24
CA HIS A 28 7.29 1.13 -8.13
C HIS A 28 6.72 -0.02 -8.98
N GLU A 29 7.57 -0.97 -9.40
CA GLU A 29 7.15 -2.11 -10.22
C GLU A 29 6.34 -3.14 -9.42
N HIS A 30 6.78 -3.42 -8.18
CA HIS A 30 6.19 -4.46 -7.34
C HIS A 30 5.11 -3.93 -6.39
N THR A 31 4.54 -2.74 -6.66
CA THR A 31 3.51 -2.11 -5.82
C THR A 31 2.24 -1.82 -6.60
N ARG A 32 1.09 -1.90 -5.90
CA ARG A 32 -0.17 -1.31 -6.31
C ARG A 32 -0.62 -0.30 -5.28
N VAL A 33 -0.87 0.92 -5.75
CA VAL A 33 -1.42 2.01 -4.95
C VAL A 33 -2.90 2.13 -5.28
N THR A 34 -3.75 1.96 -4.27
CA THR A 34 -5.21 2.05 -4.41
C THR A 34 -5.74 3.22 -3.60
N PRO A 35 -6.73 3.98 -4.11
CA PRO A 35 -7.39 5.01 -3.32
C PRO A 35 -8.09 4.35 -2.13
N ARG A 36 -8.03 5.00 -0.98
CA ARG A 36 -8.74 4.58 0.24
C ARG A 36 -9.45 5.79 0.81
N GLY A 37 -10.78 5.73 0.84
CA GLY A 37 -11.55 6.71 1.61
C GLY A 37 -11.28 6.52 3.09
N VAL A 38 -10.88 7.58 3.78
CA VAL A 38 -10.78 7.59 5.24
C VAL A 38 -11.86 8.54 5.76
N ARG A 39 -12.74 8.01 6.60
CA ARG A 39 -13.70 8.83 7.34
C ARG A 39 -12.96 9.43 8.53
N GLY A 40 -12.63 10.72 8.42
CA GLY A 40 -12.22 11.52 9.56
C GLY A 40 -13.44 12.16 10.21
N GLY A 41 -13.32 12.55 11.47
CA GLY A 41 -14.36 13.33 12.16
C GLY A 41 -14.46 13.01 13.65
N PRO A 42 -15.10 13.89 14.42
CA PRO A 42 -15.36 13.65 15.83
C PRO A 42 -16.24 12.41 16.03
N LEU A 43 -16.03 11.69 17.14
CA LEU A 43 -16.84 10.52 17.55
C LEU A 43 -18.33 10.88 17.71
N LEU A 44 -18.62 12.13 18.07
CA LEU A 44 -19.96 12.68 18.21
C LEU A 44 -20.08 13.94 17.35
N GLY A 45 -21.09 14.01 16.49
CA GLY A 45 -21.33 15.12 15.57
C GLY A 45 -21.39 14.69 14.10
N ARG A 46 -21.44 15.65 13.18
CA ARG A 46 -21.48 15.37 11.73
C ARG A 46 -20.13 14.80 11.28
N PRO A 47 -20.09 13.63 10.63
CA PRO A 47 -18.84 13.06 10.12
C PRO A 47 -18.20 14.02 9.11
N ALA A 48 -16.86 14.13 9.14
CA ALA A 48 -16.15 14.96 8.18
C ALA A 48 -16.14 14.31 6.79
N GLU A 49 -15.86 15.12 5.78
CA GLU A 49 -15.75 14.70 4.39
C GLU A 49 -14.74 13.55 4.24
N VAL A 50 -15.04 12.61 3.35
CA VAL A 50 -14.16 11.46 3.08
C VAL A 50 -12.84 11.99 2.54
N THR A 51 -11.77 11.88 3.33
CA THR A 51 -10.44 12.27 2.88
C THR A 51 -9.89 11.17 1.97
N ALA A 52 -9.40 11.56 0.80
CA ALA A 52 -8.71 10.67 -0.11
C ALA A 52 -7.34 10.28 0.47
N ALA A 53 -7.25 9.08 1.03
CA ALA A 53 -5.98 8.45 1.35
C ALA A 53 -5.59 7.43 0.27
N ARG A 54 -4.46 6.77 0.47
CA ARG A 54 -3.95 5.72 -0.40
C ARG A 54 -3.47 4.53 0.41
N THR A 55 -3.65 3.33 -0.14
CA THR A 55 -3.08 2.11 0.41
C THR A 55 -2.06 1.54 -0.57
N ILE A 56 -0.88 1.22 -0.06
CA ILE A 56 0.20 0.56 -0.80
C ILE A 56 0.11 -0.94 -0.50
N ARG A 57 0.08 -1.79 -1.52
CA ARG A 57 0.19 -3.27 -1.39
C ARG A 57 1.20 -3.81 -2.39
N CYS A 58 1.93 -4.87 -2.05
CA CYS A 58 2.69 -5.61 -3.04
C CYS A 58 1.73 -6.28 -4.04
N THR A 59 2.23 -6.65 -5.22
CA THR A 59 1.44 -7.30 -6.27
C THR A 59 0.75 -8.57 -5.78
N THR A 60 1.42 -9.39 -4.94
CA THR A 60 0.84 -10.60 -4.33
C THR A 60 -0.35 -10.29 -3.42
N CYS A 61 -0.19 -9.38 -2.46
CA CYS A 61 -1.28 -9.00 -1.56
C CYS A 61 -2.40 -8.25 -2.31
N ALA A 62 -2.08 -7.53 -3.37
CA ALA A 62 -3.08 -6.86 -4.20
C ALA A 62 -3.91 -7.88 -5.00
N ALA A 63 -3.27 -8.92 -5.55
CA ALA A 63 -3.98 -10.02 -6.22
C ALA A 63 -4.88 -10.79 -5.24
N ALA A 64 -4.37 -11.12 -4.04
CA ALA A 64 -5.14 -11.82 -3.02
C ALA A 64 -6.36 -11.03 -2.52
N GLN A 65 -6.33 -9.69 -2.52
CA GLN A 65 -7.47 -8.87 -2.14
C GLN A 65 -8.53 -8.74 -3.24
N ALA A 66 -8.14 -8.95 -4.51
CA ALA A 66 -9.04 -8.83 -5.65
C ALA A 66 -9.77 -10.15 -6.00
N ALA A 67 -9.38 -11.25 -5.37
CA ALA A 67 -10.02 -12.57 -5.47
C ALA A 67 -11.14 -12.71 -4.42
#